data_AF-A0A5C4T9F2-F1
#
_entry.id   AF-A0A5C4T9F2-F1
#
_cell.length_a   1.000
_cell.length_b   1.000
_cell.length_c   1.000
_cell.angle_alpha   90.00
_cell.angle_beta   90.00
_cell.angle_gamma   90.00
#
_symmetry.space_group_name_H-M   'P 1'
#
loop_
_entity.id
_entity.type
_entity.pdbx_description
1 polymer ?
#
loop_
_entity_poly.entity_id
_entity_poly.type
_entity_poly.pdbx_seq_one_letter_code
_entity_poly.pdbx_strand_id
1 'polypeptide(L)'
;MSNGDKIRVTVDIYGMEYKLMGASSAGYTKRVAEYVNEQMHQTAKLFPRLDTPRLAVLASVNMADEYFKMRTQIDEVQQQLQNAKELGERYTVLEENLRLIQESSEQEAARFREREQELSDEVERSREQAGRTERELEAERLGRAASAEQHARELGKLQESADELLEANLLLEESVKSQELKGSALENDLLRLNETNRKLESANLQLEETYGQLRESYSQLEITNSQQVESFELKQKQMAEQMAEQEEQLLQELVTQQETYKKTIEEQRGKAKQAIEEERRKAEQAVKEERRKAEQLLNDERQKAQQTLAAARSQSEEALKAALEAEREKAEQALSAARSEG
;
A
#
# COMPACT_ATOMS: atom_id res chain seq x y z
N MET A 1 -67.30 -78.73 -134.60
CA MET A 1 -66.89 -78.51 -136.00
C MET A 1 -66.32 -77.11 -136.13
N SER A 2 -65.01 -76.94 -135.92
CA SER A 2 -64.27 -75.85 -136.57
C SER A 2 -63.39 -76.53 -137.61
N ASN A 3 -63.85 -76.56 -138.86
CA ASN A 3 -62.98 -76.86 -139.99
C ASN A 3 -61.97 -75.71 -140.05
N GLY A 4 -60.86 -75.82 -139.31
CA GLY A 4 -59.75 -74.91 -139.49
C GLY A 4 -59.33 -75.00 -140.95
N ASP A 5 -59.28 -73.86 -141.63
CA ASP A 5 -58.98 -73.76 -143.06
C ASP A 5 -57.65 -74.45 -143.36
N LYS A 6 -57.71 -75.73 -143.73
CA LYS A 6 -56.55 -76.51 -144.14
C LYS A 6 -56.16 -76.02 -145.51
N ILE A 7 -55.10 -75.21 -145.56
CA ILE A 7 -54.59 -74.69 -146.81
C ILE A 7 -53.82 -75.81 -147.50
N ARG A 8 -54.23 -76.13 -148.73
CA ARG A 8 -53.51 -77.06 -149.59
C ARG A 8 -52.42 -76.31 -150.32
N VAL A 9 -51.18 -76.71 -150.10
CA VAL A 9 -50.01 -76.14 -150.78
C VAL A 9 -49.28 -77.28 -151.48
N THR A 10 -49.02 -77.09 -152.76
CA THR A 10 -48.16 -77.99 -153.52
C THR A 10 -46.72 -77.50 -153.40
N VAL A 11 -45.81 -78.40 -153.01
CA VAL A 11 -44.40 -78.13 -152.79
C VAL A 11 -43.56 -79.24 -153.44
N ASP A 12 -42.32 -78.93 -153.80
CA ASP A 12 -41.34 -79.91 -154.30
C ASP A 12 -40.34 -80.21 -153.19
N ILE A 13 -40.19 -81.48 -152.84
CA ILE A 13 -39.23 -81.96 -151.84
C ILE A 13 -38.41 -83.08 -152.48
N TYR A 14 -37.12 -82.82 -152.66
CA TYR A 14 -36.13 -83.73 -153.20
C TYR A 14 -36.50 -84.27 -154.60
N GLY A 15 -37.06 -83.40 -155.44
CA GLY A 15 -37.47 -83.72 -156.82
C GLY A 15 -38.81 -84.46 -156.93
N MET A 16 -39.58 -84.50 -155.85
CA MET A 16 -40.92 -85.10 -155.81
C MET A 16 -41.95 -84.05 -155.37
N GLU A 17 -43.04 -83.93 -156.15
CA GLU A 17 -44.12 -83.00 -155.86
C GLU A 17 -45.08 -83.58 -154.81
N TYR A 18 -45.19 -82.91 -153.66
CA TYR A 18 -46.10 -83.26 -152.56
C TYR A 18 -47.21 -82.23 -152.39
N LYS A 19 -48.44 -82.71 -152.21
CA LYS A 19 -49.59 -81.89 -151.83
C LYS A 19 -49.76 -81.93 -150.30
N LEU A 20 -49.21 -80.94 -149.62
CA LEU A 20 -49.26 -80.84 -148.16
C LEU A 20 -50.52 -80.09 -147.70
N MET A 21 -51.09 -80.56 -146.58
CA MET A 21 -52.17 -79.87 -145.87
C MET A 21 -51.62 -79.32 -144.56
N GLY A 22 -51.44 -78.01 -144.48
CA GLY A 22 -50.99 -77.32 -143.27
C GLY A 22 -52.15 -76.66 -142.53
N ALA A 23 -52.09 -76.64 -141.19
CA ALA A 23 -52.97 -75.82 -140.34
C ALA A 23 -52.45 -74.37 -140.20
N SER A 24 -51.25 -74.09 -140.69
CA SER A 24 -50.57 -72.80 -140.64
C SER A 24 -50.59 -72.12 -142.02
N SER A 25 -50.14 -70.87 -142.11
CA SER A 25 -50.15 -70.10 -143.36
C SER A 25 -49.40 -70.81 -144.51
N ALA A 26 -49.81 -70.54 -145.75
CA ALA A 26 -49.16 -71.10 -146.95
C ALA A 26 -47.65 -70.81 -146.97
N GLY A 27 -47.24 -69.60 -146.54
CA GLY A 27 -45.83 -69.22 -146.44
C GLY A 27 -45.05 -69.96 -145.35
N TYR A 28 -45.68 -70.30 -144.23
CA TYR A 28 -45.04 -71.16 -143.22
C TYR A 28 -44.86 -72.59 -143.75
N THR A 29 -45.90 -73.15 -144.37
CA THR A 29 -45.86 -74.51 -144.93
C THR A 29 -44.80 -74.64 -146.04
N LYS A 30 -44.65 -73.63 -146.91
CA LYS A 30 -43.56 -73.58 -147.90
C LYS A 30 -42.18 -73.54 -147.24
N ARG A 31 -41.97 -72.70 -146.23
CA ARG A 31 -40.70 -72.63 -145.50
C ARG A 31 -40.34 -73.95 -144.80
N VAL A 32 -41.32 -74.64 -144.23
CA VAL A 32 -41.10 -75.97 -143.64
C VAL A 32 -40.69 -76.98 -144.73
N ALA A 33 -41.34 -76.95 -145.89
CA ALA A 33 -40.98 -77.82 -147.02
C ALA A 33 -39.58 -77.50 -147.56
N GLU A 34 -39.22 -76.22 -147.68
CA GLU A 34 -37.87 -75.76 -148.05
C GLU A 34 -36.82 -76.25 -147.05
N TYR A 35 -37.12 -76.18 -145.74
CA TYR A 35 -36.24 -76.67 -144.69
C TYR A 35 -36.03 -78.19 -144.77
N VAL A 36 -37.11 -78.96 -144.95
CA VAL A 36 -37.03 -80.42 -145.14
C VAL A 36 -36.22 -80.75 -146.40
N ASN A 37 -36.44 -80.03 -147.50
CA ASN A 37 -35.72 -80.22 -148.75
C ASN A 37 -34.21 -79.98 -148.57
N GLU A 38 -33.83 -78.89 -147.91
CA GLU A 38 -32.43 -78.58 -147.60
C GLU A 38 -31.80 -79.66 -146.71
N GLN A 39 -32.51 -80.12 -145.67
CA GLN A 39 -32.04 -81.18 -144.78
C GLN A 39 -31.86 -82.53 -145.50
N MET A 40 -32.77 -82.87 -146.43
CA MET A 40 -32.62 -84.03 -147.28
C MET A 40 -31.40 -83.90 -148.21
N HIS A 41 -31.17 -82.74 -148.83
CA HIS A 41 -29.99 -82.49 -149.65
C HIS A 41 -28.68 -82.52 -148.85
N GLN A 42 -28.65 -81.97 -147.64
CA GLN A 42 -27.48 -82.02 -146.74
C GLN A 42 -27.17 -83.45 -146.32
N THR A 43 -28.20 -84.22 -145.96
CA THR A 43 -28.06 -85.65 -145.63
C THR A 43 -27.56 -86.43 -146.85
N ALA A 44 -28.01 -86.09 -148.06
CA ALA A 44 -27.59 -86.77 -149.30
C ALA A 44 -26.11 -86.54 -149.61
N LYS A 45 -25.61 -85.32 -149.35
CA LYS A 45 -24.18 -84.99 -149.49
C LYS A 45 -23.30 -85.83 -148.56
N LEU A 46 -23.78 -86.11 -147.34
CA LEU A 46 -23.05 -86.91 -146.35
C LEU A 46 -23.17 -88.43 -146.59
N PHE A 47 -24.32 -88.89 -147.11
CA PHE A 47 -24.62 -90.31 -147.30
C PHE A 47 -25.09 -90.62 -148.74
N PRO A 48 -24.20 -90.53 -149.75
CA PRO A 48 -24.59 -90.62 -151.16
C PRO A 48 -25.01 -92.02 -151.64
N ARG A 49 -24.79 -93.07 -150.83
CA ARG A 49 -25.14 -94.47 -151.16
C ARG A 49 -26.50 -94.90 -150.59
N LEU A 50 -27.22 -94.01 -149.92
CA LEU A 50 -28.49 -94.30 -149.29
C LEU A 50 -29.65 -94.07 -150.29
N ASP A 51 -30.66 -94.94 -150.25
CA ASP A 51 -31.89 -94.78 -151.03
C ASP A 51 -32.79 -93.67 -150.47
N THR A 52 -33.54 -93.00 -151.35
CA THR A 52 -34.38 -91.84 -151.01
C THR A 52 -35.28 -92.04 -149.78
N PRO A 53 -35.94 -93.20 -149.56
CA PRO A 53 -36.72 -93.42 -148.34
C PRO A 53 -35.88 -93.43 -147.06
N ARG A 54 -34.73 -94.12 -147.06
CA ARG A 54 -33.83 -94.15 -145.89
C ARG A 54 -33.18 -92.79 -145.64
N LEU A 55 -32.90 -92.04 -146.71
CA LEU A 55 -32.41 -90.67 -146.64
C LEU A 55 -33.43 -89.74 -145.97
N ALA A 56 -34.71 -89.82 -146.37
CA ALA A 56 -35.79 -89.04 -145.78
C ALA A 56 -35.98 -89.36 -144.28
N VAL A 57 -35.87 -90.64 -143.89
CA VAL A 57 -35.93 -91.05 -142.48
C VAL A 57 -34.75 -90.48 -141.71
N LEU A 58 -33.53 -90.55 -142.23
CA LEU A 58 -32.34 -90.01 -141.55
C LEU A 58 -32.40 -88.47 -141.41
N ALA A 59 -32.84 -87.77 -142.45
CA ALA A 59 -33.08 -86.33 -142.38
C ALA A 59 -34.16 -85.99 -141.35
N SER A 60 -35.24 -86.78 -141.28
CA SER A 60 -36.30 -86.60 -140.27
C SER A 60 -35.81 -86.84 -138.85
N VAL A 61 -34.96 -87.85 -138.63
CA VAL A 61 -34.34 -88.14 -137.32
C VAL A 61 -33.41 -87.00 -136.89
N ASN A 62 -32.58 -86.50 -137.81
CA ASN A 62 -31.69 -85.37 -137.52
C ASN A 62 -32.48 -84.10 -137.17
N MET A 63 -33.55 -83.80 -137.93
CA MET A 63 -34.44 -82.67 -137.63
C MET A 63 -35.16 -82.83 -136.28
N ALA A 64 -35.58 -84.06 -135.93
CA ALA A 64 -36.19 -84.33 -134.64
C ALA A 64 -35.18 -84.17 -133.49
N ASP A 65 -33.95 -84.64 -133.66
CA ASP A 65 -32.84 -84.45 -132.70
C ASP A 65 -32.53 -82.96 -132.47
N GLU A 66 -32.43 -82.18 -133.56
CA GLU A 66 -32.29 -80.72 -133.48
C GLU A 66 -33.45 -80.06 -132.72
N TYR A 67 -34.69 -80.46 -133.00
CA TYR A 67 -35.87 -79.95 -132.28
C TYR A 67 -35.82 -80.27 -130.79
N PHE A 68 -35.48 -81.51 -130.41
CA PHE A 68 -35.37 -81.89 -128.99
C PHE A 68 -34.24 -81.12 -128.30
N LYS A 69 -33.08 -80.94 -128.94
CA LYS A 69 -31.98 -80.11 -128.40
C LYS A 69 -32.39 -78.65 -128.19
N MET A 70 -33.05 -78.04 -129.18
CA MET A 70 -33.55 -76.67 -129.05
C MET A 70 -34.60 -76.55 -127.95
N ARG A 71 -35.49 -77.54 -127.82
CA ARG A 71 -36.49 -77.56 -126.75
C ARG A 71 -35.83 -77.65 -125.37
N THR A 72 -34.84 -78.52 -125.19
CA THR A 72 -34.08 -78.60 -123.94
C THR A 72 -33.39 -77.27 -123.62
N GLN A 73 -32.78 -76.60 -124.60
CA GLN A 73 -32.17 -75.27 -124.41
C GLN A 73 -33.20 -74.20 -124.02
N ILE A 74 -34.39 -74.22 -124.62
CA ILE A 74 -35.48 -73.30 -124.26
C ILE A 74 -35.93 -73.57 -122.82
N ASP A 75 -36.12 -74.83 -122.44
CA ASP A 75 -36.52 -75.21 -121.09
C ASP A 75 -35.45 -74.79 -120.06
N GLU A 76 -34.15 -74.95 -120.38
CA GLU A 76 -33.03 -74.48 -119.57
C GLU A 76 -33.02 -72.95 -119.41
N VAL A 77 -33.20 -72.20 -120.49
CA VAL A 77 -33.25 -70.73 -120.46
C VAL A 77 -34.47 -70.25 -119.67
N GLN A 78 -35.62 -70.91 -119.80
CA GLN A 78 -36.81 -70.59 -119.00
C GLN A 78 -36.57 -70.84 -117.52
N GLN A 79 -35.89 -71.94 -117.16
CA GLN A 79 -35.52 -72.21 -115.77
C GLN A 79 -34.54 -71.15 -115.24
N GLN A 80 -33.54 -70.74 -116.02
CA GLN A 80 -32.62 -69.68 -115.63
C GLN A 80 -33.34 -68.34 -115.43
N LEU A 81 -34.29 -68.00 -116.31
CA LEU A 81 -35.09 -66.78 -116.19
C LEU A 81 -35.96 -66.81 -114.93
N GLN A 82 -36.56 -67.96 -114.60
CA GLN A 82 -37.35 -68.13 -113.40
C GLN A 82 -36.48 -67.98 -112.14
N ASN A 83 -35.32 -68.63 -112.10
CA ASN A 83 -34.38 -68.51 -110.99
C ASN A 83 -33.88 -67.06 -110.82
N ALA A 84 -33.63 -66.35 -111.92
CA ALA A 84 -33.21 -64.94 -111.89
C ALA A 84 -34.30 -64.02 -111.33
N LYS A 85 -35.58 -64.28 -111.66
CA LYS A 85 -36.71 -63.54 -111.08
C LYS A 85 -36.83 -63.79 -109.58
N GLU A 86 -36.79 -65.05 -109.15
CA GLU A 86 -36.85 -65.42 -107.73
C GLU A 86 -35.68 -64.81 -106.94
N LEU A 87 -34.49 -64.74 -107.55
CA LEU A 87 -33.34 -64.09 -106.94
C LEU A 87 -33.54 -62.57 -106.81
N GLY A 88 -34.12 -61.93 -107.82
CA GLY A 88 -34.48 -60.51 -107.77
C GLY A 88 -35.47 -60.18 -106.66
N GLU A 89 -36.54 -60.98 -106.52
CA GLU A 89 -37.53 -60.86 -105.44
C GLU A 89 -36.90 -61.06 -104.06
N ARG A 90 -35.97 -62.03 -103.92
CA ARG A 90 -35.21 -62.21 -102.67
C ARG A 90 -34.32 -61.01 -102.36
N TYR A 91 -33.71 -60.41 -103.38
CA TYR A 91 -32.83 -59.27 -103.19
C TYR A 91 -33.60 -58.04 -102.71
N THR A 92 -34.79 -57.77 -103.26
CA THR A 92 -35.64 -56.66 -102.80
C THR A 92 -36.08 -56.83 -101.35
N VAL A 93 -36.46 -58.05 -100.95
CA VAL A 93 -36.81 -58.35 -99.55
C VAL A 93 -35.60 -58.19 -98.63
N LEU A 94 -34.40 -58.59 -99.10
CA LEU A 94 -33.18 -58.45 -98.33
C LEU A 94 -32.79 -56.97 -98.12
N GLU A 95 -32.94 -56.14 -99.15
CA GLU A 95 -32.73 -54.68 -99.04
C GLU A 95 -33.69 -54.03 -98.05
N GLU A 96 -34.97 -54.42 -98.07
CA GLU A 96 -35.97 -53.92 -97.13
C GLU A 96 -35.67 -54.34 -95.68
N ASN A 97 -35.28 -55.60 -95.48
CA ASN A 97 -34.85 -56.09 -94.17
C ASN A 97 -33.59 -55.36 -93.67
N LEU A 98 -32.60 -55.14 -94.54
CA LEU A 98 -31.39 -54.41 -94.19
C LEU A 98 -31.73 -52.99 -93.75
N ARG A 99 -32.62 -52.31 -94.48
CA ARG A 99 -33.08 -50.97 -94.16
C ARG A 99 -33.80 -50.92 -92.82
N LEU A 100 -34.71 -51.86 -92.54
CA LEU A 100 -35.41 -51.94 -91.26
C LEU A 100 -34.45 -52.18 -90.09
N ILE A 101 -33.44 -53.03 -90.29
CA ILE A 101 -32.39 -53.27 -89.28
C ILE A 101 -31.59 -51.98 -89.04
N GLN A 102 -31.21 -51.26 -90.09
CA GLN A 102 -30.50 -49.99 -89.97
C GLN A 102 -31.33 -48.95 -89.21
N GLU A 103 -32.59 -48.73 -89.61
CA GLU A 103 -33.48 -47.78 -88.95
C GLU A 103 -33.70 -48.13 -87.46
N SER A 104 -33.90 -49.42 -87.14
CA SER A 104 -34.04 -49.85 -85.74
C SER A 104 -32.75 -49.63 -84.93
N SER A 105 -31.58 -49.92 -85.50
CA SER A 105 -30.29 -49.71 -84.84
C SER A 105 -29.97 -48.23 -84.61
N GLU A 106 -30.36 -47.36 -85.54
CA GLU A 106 -30.20 -45.91 -85.40
C GLU A 106 -31.11 -45.34 -84.32
N GLN A 107 -32.36 -45.82 -84.25
CA GLN A 107 -33.31 -45.44 -83.20
C GLN A 107 -32.81 -45.88 -81.82
N GLU A 108 -32.29 -47.10 -81.69
CA GLU A 108 -31.68 -47.56 -80.43
C GLU A 108 -30.47 -46.70 -80.07
N ALA A 109 -29.56 -46.43 -81.01
CA ALA A 109 -28.40 -45.57 -80.78
C ALA A 109 -28.79 -44.13 -80.42
N ALA A 110 -29.89 -43.60 -80.94
CA ALA A 110 -30.42 -42.30 -80.55
C ALA A 110 -30.94 -42.32 -79.11
N ARG A 111 -31.73 -43.34 -78.73
CA ARG A 111 -32.22 -43.51 -77.35
C ARG A 111 -31.09 -43.69 -76.34
N PHE A 112 -30.05 -44.45 -76.69
CA PHE A 112 -28.87 -44.60 -75.83
C PHE A 112 -28.14 -43.27 -75.65
N ARG A 113 -27.96 -42.49 -76.71
CA ARG A 113 -27.34 -41.15 -76.62
C ARG A 113 -28.16 -40.18 -75.78
N GLU A 114 -29.47 -40.14 -75.97
CA GLU A 114 -30.37 -39.33 -75.13
C GLU A 114 -30.26 -39.75 -73.67
N ARG A 115 -30.28 -41.06 -73.38
CA ARG A 115 -30.15 -41.55 -72.00
C ARG A 115 -28.80 -41.26 -71.37
N GLU A 116 -27.71 -41.39 -72.13
CA GLU A 116 -26.37 -40.99 -71.67
C GLU A 116 -26.30 -39.50 -71.36
N GLN A 117 -26.93 -38.66 -72.20
CA GLN A 117 -26.98 -37.22 -71.98
C GLN A 117 -27.81 -36.86 -70.74
N GLU A 118 -28.98 -37.48 -70.56
CA GLU A 118 -29.80 -37.32 -69.34
C GLU A 118 -29.02 -37.70 -68.07
N LEU A 119 -28.33 -38.85 -68.11
CA LEU A 119 -27.52 -39.31 -66.98
C LEU A 119 -26.34 -38.36 -66.72
N SER A 120 -25.70 -37.84 -67.78
CA SER A 120 -24.63 -36.85 -67.66
C SER A 120 -25.14 -35.58 -66.97
N ASP A 121 -26.28 -35.05 -67.41
CA ASP A 121 -26.90 -33.86 -66.82
C ASP A 121 -27.30 -34.10 -65.36
N GLU A 122 -27.81 -35.29 -65.02
CA GLU A 122 -28.18 -35.64 -63.65
C GLU A 122 -26.95 -35.81 -62.74
N VAL A 123 -25.86 -36.39 -63.24
CA VAL A 123 -24.57 -36.45 -62.53
C VAL A 123 -24.00 -35.06 -62.32
N GLU A 124 -24.08 -34.17 -63.30
CA GLU A 124 -23.61 -32.79 -63.18
C GLU A 124 -24.43 -32.02 -62.13
N ARG A 125 -25.76 -32.11 -62.17
CA ARG A 125 -26.65 -31.53 -61.14
C ARG A 125 -26.36 -32.07 -59.74
N SER A 126 -26.16 -33.38 -59.62
CA SER A 126 -25.81 -34.02 -58.34
C SER A 126 -24.46 -33.54 -57.81
N ARG A 127 -23.45 -33.43 -58.68
CA ARG A 127 -22.13 -32.87 -58.33
C ARG A 127 -22.21 -31.41 -57.92
N GLU A 128 -23.01 -30.60 -58.61
CA GLU A 128 -23.22 -29.20 -58.23
C GLU A 128 -23.91 -29.09 -56.87
N GLN A 129 -24.93 -29.89 -56.61
CA GLN A 129 -25.61 -29.92 -55.32
C GLN A 129 -24.64 -30.34 -54.20
N ALA A 130 -23.86 -31.40 -54.41
CA ALA A 130 -22.83 -31.84 -53.47
C ALA A 130 -21.77 -30.75 -53.23
N GLY A 131 -21.33 -30.05 -54.28
CA GLY A 131 -20.40 -28.94 -54.16
C GLY A 131 -20.98 -27.73 -53.41
N ARG A 132 -22.30 -27.47 -53.53
CA ARG A 132 -22.98 -26.43 -52.74
C ARG A 132 -23.06 -26.80 -51.28
N THR A 133 -23.47 -28.03 -50.96
CA THR A 133 -23.57 -28.49 -49.56
C THR A 133 -22.20 -28.57 -48.88
N GLU A 134 -21.14 -28.98 -49.58
CA GLU A 134 -19.77 -28.95 -49.07
C GLU A 134 -19.32 -27.52 -48.74
N ARG A 135 -19.60 -26.54 -49.61
CA ARG A 135 -19.27 -25.13 -49.36
C ARG A 135 -20.05 -24.56 -48.18
N GLU A 136 -21.33 -24.90 -48.05
CA GLU A 136 -22.17 -24.49 -46.92
C GLU A 136 -21.65 -25.08 -45.61
N LEU A 137 -21.33 -26.37 -45.59
CA LEU A 137 -20.73 -27.05 -44.43
C LEU A 137 -19.38 -26.45 -44.04
N GLU A 138 -18.52 -26.15 -45.00
CA GLU A 138 -17.22 -25.54 -44.71
C GLU A 138 -17.38 -24.10 -44.18
N ALA A 139 -18.31 -23.32 -44.72
CA ALA A 139 -18.64 -21.99 -44.20
C ALA A 139 -19.18 -22.07 -42.76
N GLU A 140 -20.06 -23.02 -42.45
CA GLU A 140 -20.56 -23.23 -41.10
C GLU A 140 -19.45 -23.70 -40.15
N ARG A 141 -18.56 -24.60 -40.59
CA ARG A 141 -17.40 -25.07 -39.82
C ARG A 141 -16.45 -23.93 -39.47
N LEU A 142 -16.12 -23.08 -40.44
CA LEU A 142 -15.30 -21.89 -40.25
C LEU A 142 -15.98 -20.89 -39.29
N GLY A 143 -17.29 -20.67 -39.45
CA GLY A 143 -18.08 -19.83 -38.55
C GLY A 143 -18.07 -20.33 -37.11
N ARG A 144 -18.36 -21.63 -36.90
CA ARG A 144 -18.30 -22.26 -35.56
C ARG A 144 -16.89 -22.20 -34.96
N ALA A 145 -15.86 -22.41 -35.77
CA ALA A 145 -14.46 -22.31 -35.31
C ALA A 145 -14.12 -20.88 -34.86
N ALA A 146 -14.52 -19.86 -35.62
CA ALA A 146 -14.30 -18.46 -35.26
C ALA A 146 -15.04 -18.08 -33.95
N SER A 147 -16.30 -18.50 -33.79
CA SER A 147 -17.04 -18.29 -32.54
C SER A 147 -16.41 -19.01 -31.36
N ALA A 148 -15.96 -20.26 -31.55
CA ALA A 148 -15.25 -21.00 -30.51
C ALA A 148 -13.94 -20.30 -30.09
N GLU A 149 -13.19 -19.74 -31.05
CA GLU A 149 -11.98 -18.97 -30.77
C GLU A 149 -12.28 -17.67 -30.01
N GLN A 150 -13.37 -16.97 -30.36
CA GLN A 150 -13.84 -15.81 -29.60
C GLN A 150 -14.18 -16.17 -28.15
N HIS A 151 -14.96 -17.23 -27.94
CA HIS A 151 -15.32 -17.70 -26.60
C HIS A 151 -14.08 -18.13 -25.80
N ALA A 152 -13.11 -18.79 -26.43
CA ALA A 152 -11.85 -19.16 -25.77
C ALA A 152 -11.05 -17.92 -25.33
N ARG A 153 -11.00 -16.87 -26.16
CA ARG A 153 -10.36 -15.59 -25.79
C ARG A 153 -11.11 -14.88 -24.66
N GLU A 154 -12.43 -14.89 -24.66
CA GLU A 154 -13.24 -14.30 -23.58
C GLU A 154 -13.05 -15.06 -22.26
N LEU A 155 -13.04 -16.40 -22.30
CA LEU A 155 -12.71 -17.23 -21.15
C LEU A 155 -11.31 -16.94 -20.61
N GLY A 156 -10.31 -16.79 -21.49
CA GLY A 156 -8.95 -16.40 -21.08
C GLY A 156 -8.92 -15.08 -20.32
N LYS A 157 -9.58 -14.04 -20.84
CA LYS A 157 -9.68 -12.72 -20.17
C LYS A 157 -10.41 -12.80 -18.83
N LEU A 158 -11.49 -13.58 -18.75
CA LEU A 158 -12.22 -13.78 -17.50
C LEU A 158 -11.37 -14.51 -16.46
N GLN A 159 -10.57 -15.47 -16.90
CA GLN A 159 -9.67 -16.22 -16.03
C GLN A 159 -8.53 -15.32 -15.51
N GLU A 160 -7.92 -14.51 -16.38
CA GLU A 160 -6.93 -13.49 -15.97
C GLU A 160 -7.53 -12.52 -14.94
N SER A 161 -8.74 -11.99 -15.20
CA SER A 161 -9.42 -11.11 -14.24
C SER A 161 -9.76 -11.80 -12.93
N ALA A 162 -10.10 -13.10 -12.94
CA ALA A 162 -10.35 -13.87 -11.74
C ALA A 162 -9.07 -14.07 -10.91
N ASP A 163 -7.93 -14.33 -11.58
CA ASP A 163 -6.63 -14.46 -10.92
C ASP A 163 -6.17 -13.13 -10.30
N GLU A 164 -6.36 -12.01 -11.01
CA GLU A 164 -6.10 -10.66 -10.47
C GLU A 164 -6.95 -10.36 -9.23
N LEU A 165 -8.25 -10.71 -9.26
CA LEU A 165 -9.15 -10.54 -8.11
C LEU A 165 -8.76 -11.44 -6.94
N LEU A 166 -8.27 -12.65 -7.20
CA LEU A 166 -7.77 -13.55 -6.16
C LEU A 166 -6.55 -12.95 -5.47
N GLU A 167 -5.58 -12.43 -6.24
CA GLU A 167 -4.38 -11.78 -5.71
C GLU A 167 -4.73 -10.52 -4.90
N ALA A 168 -5.66 -9.69 -5.41
CA ALA A 168 -6.15 -8.52 -4.69
C ALA A 168 -6.83 -8.89 -3.36
N ASN A 169 -7.63 -9.95 -3.34
CA ASN A 169 -8.27 -10.43 -2.11
C ASN A 169 -7.26 -10.93 -1.08
N LEU A 170 -6.21 -11.65 -1.50
CA LEU A 170 -5.14 -12.09 -0.60
C LEU A 170 -4.42 -10.91 0.05
N LEU A 171 -4.10 -9.86 -0.73
CA LEU A 171 -3.48 -8.64 -0.22
C LEU A 171 -4.41 -7.89 0.75
N LEU A 172 -5.71 -7.85 0.45
CA LEU A 172 -6.71 -7.26 1.35
C LEU A 172 -6.79 -8.02 2.67
N GLU A 173 -6.82 -9.36 2.64
CA GLU A 173 -6.83 -10.18 3.86
C GLU A 173 -5.59 -9.94 4.73
N GLU A 174 -4.41 -9.82 4.12
CA GLU A 174 -3.17 -9.51 4.85
C GLU A 174 -3.20 -8.11 5.48
N SER A 175 -3.70 -7.12 4.74
CA SER A 175 -3.90 -5.76 5.24
C SER A 175 -4.89 -5.72 6.42
N VAL A 176 -6.00 -6.45 6.33
CA VAL A 176 -6.99 -6.56 7.41
C VAL A 176 -6.35 -7.17 8.65
N LYS A 177 -5.63 -8.29 8.53
CA LYS A 177 -4.90 -8.91 9.65
C LYS A 177 -3.90 -7.96 10.29
N SER A 178 -3.16 -7.19 9.49
CA SER A 178 -2.23 -6.17 9.99
C SER A 178 -2.96 -5.06 10.76
N GLN A 179 -4.11 -4.61 10.29
CA GLN A 179 -4.92 -3.62 10.98
C GLN A 179 -5.53 -4.16 12.28
N GLU A 180 -5.98 -5.42 12.31
CA GLU A 180 -6.48 -6.07 13.52
C GLU A 180 -5.39 -6.16 14.59
N LEU A 181 -4.16 -6.55 14.21
CA LEU A 181 -3.02 -6.58 15.13
C LEU A 181 -2.68 -5.18 15.68
N LYS A 182 -2.70 -4.14 14.82
CA LYS A 182 -2.51 -2.75 15.26
C LYS A 182 -3.63 -2.30 16.19
N GLY A 183 -4.88 -2.65 15.90
CA GLY A 183 -6.04 -2.36 16.75
C GLY A 183 -5.90 -2.99 18.13
N SER A 184 -5.53 -4.28 18.18
CA SER A 184 -5.27 -4.99 19.45
C SER A 184 -4.10 -4.39 20.23
N ALA A 185 -3.02 -3.96 19.56
CA ALA A 185 -1.90 -3.28 20.21
C ALA A 185 -2.34 -1.93 20.83
N LEU A 186 -3.09 -1.11 20.08
CA LEU A 186 -3.66 0.15 20.56
C LEU A 186 -4.59 -0.05 21.75
N GLU A 187 -5.41 -1.10 21.73
CA GLU A 187 -6.30 -1.44 22.84
C GLU A 187 -5.53 -1.79 24.11
N ASN A 188 -4.45 -2.58 23.99
CA ASN A 188 -3.56 -2.89 25.10
C ASN A 188 -2.84 -1.64 25.65
N ASP A 189 -2.41 -0.74 24.77
CA ASP A 189 -1.79 0.52 25.19
C ASP A 189 -2.78 1.44 25.90
N LEU A 190 -4.04 1.50 25.43
CA LEU A 190 -5.12 2.21 26.12
C LEU A 190 -5.40 1.64 27.51
N LEU A 191 -5.39 0.32 27.66
CA LEU A 191 -5.54 -0.34 28.97
C LEU A 191 -4.39 0.04 29.91
N ARG A 192 -3.14 -0.02 29.44
CA ARG A 192 -1.96 0.40 30.21
C ARG A 192 -2.03 1.87 30.62
N LEU A 193 -2.41 2.75 29.69
CA LEU A 193 -2.56 4.18 29.96
C LEU A 193 -3.63 4.41 31.03
N ASN A 194 -4.77 3.75 30.92
CA ASN A 194 -5.85 3.83 31.92
C ASN A 194 -5.39 3.33 33.30
N GLU A 195 -4.63 2.24 33.37
CA GLU A 195 -4.03 1.79 34.63
C GLU A 195 -3.05 2.80 35.21
N THR A 196 -2.19 3.41 34.39
CA THR A 196 -1.26 4.45 34.84
C THR A 196 -1.99 5.70 35.33
N ASN A 197 -3.06 6.11 34.64
CA ASN A 197 -3.90 7.23 35.08
C ASN A 197 -4.56 6.93 36.42
N ARG A 198 -5.12 5.73 36.62
CA ARG A 198 -5.68 5.33 37.93
C ARG A 198 -4.63 5.37 39.04
N LYS A 199 -3.41 4.90 38.77
CA LYS A 199 -2.29 4.97 39.74
C LYS A 199 -1.94 6.42 40.05
N LEU A 200 -1.85 7.27 39.03
CA LEU A 200 -1.55 8.70 39.19
C LEU A 200 -2.66 9.41 39.99
N GLU A 201 -3.93 9.12 39.71
CA GLU A 201 -5.07 9.62 40.48
C GLU A 201 -4.96 9.20 41.95
N SER A 202 -4.63 7.94 42.23
CA SER A 202 -4.45 7.48 43.62
C SER A 202 -3.25 8.14 44.32
N ALA A 203 -2.14 8.36 43.61
CA ALA A 203 -0.97 9.04 44.15
C ALA A 203 -1.25 10.52 44.40
N ASN A 204 -2.00 11.19 43.53
CA ASN A 204 -2.43 12.58 43.72
C ASN A 204 -3.35 12.70 44.95
N LEU A 205 -4.30 11.78 45.13
CA LEU A 205 -5.14 11.73 46.33
C LEU A 205 -4.30 11.56 47.61
N GLN A 206 -3.33 10.64 47.61
CA GLN A 206 -2.41 10.47 48.73
C GLN A 206 -1.57 11.73 48.97
N LEU A 207 -1.08 12.37 47.92
CA LEU A 207 -0.32 13.61 48.01
C LEU A 207 -1.17 14.71 48.64
N GLU A 208 -2.41 14.90 48.19
CA GLU A 208 -3.36 15.85 48.77
C GLU A 208 -3.61 15.58 50.25
N GLU A 209 -3.77 14.32 50.64
CA GLU A 209 -3.92 13.92 52.04
C GLU A 209 -2.68 14.28 52.88
N THR A 210 -1.48 13.95 52.39
CA THR A 210 -0.22 14.30 53.08
C THR A 210 0.00 15.81 53.19
N TYR A 211 -0.35 16.58 52.15
CA TYR A 211 -0.34 18.05 52.21
C TYR A 211 -1.34 18.59 53.23
N GLY A 212 -2.52 17.99 53.33
CA GLY A 212 -3.52 18.31 54.35
C GLY A 212 -2.98 18.08 55.77
N GLN A 213 -2.43 16.89 56.04
CA GLN A 213 -1.82 16.53 57.32
C GLN A 213 -0.65 17.46 57.68
N LEU A 214 0.22 17.76 56.71
CA LEU A 214 1.34 18.66 56.93
C LEU A 214 0.86 20.08 57.25
N ARG A 215 -0.18 20.57 56.56
CA ARG A 215 -0.81 21.86 56.83
C ARG A 215 -1.40 21.93 58.24
N GLU A 216 -2.08 20.87 58.68
CA GLU A 216 -2.59 20.77 60.05
C GLU A 216 -1.46 20.78 61.08
N SER A 217 -0.38 20.01 60.84
CA SER A 217 0.79 20.00 61.70
C SER A 217 1.46 21.39 61.79
N TYR A 218 1.58 22.11 60.67
CA TYR A 218 2.07 23.48 60.66
C TYR A 218 1.18 24.41 61.49
N SER A 219 -0.14 24.31 61.35
CA SER A 219 -1.08 25.10 62.16
C SER A 219 -0.96 24.78 63.65
N GLN A 220 -0.82 23.51 64.03
CA GLN A 220 -0.60 23.10 65.42
C GLN A 220 0.73 23.63 65.97
N LEU A 221 1.81 23.59 65.17
CA LEU A 221 3.10 24.13 65.54
C LEU A 221 3.02 25.64 65.75
N GLU A 222 2.32 26.36 64.87
CA GLU A 222 2.10 27.81 64.97
C GLU A 222 1.33 28.18 66.25
N ILE A 223 0.25 27.45 66.56
CA ILE A 223 -0.50 27.62 67.81
C ILE A 223 0.41 27.35 69.02
N THR A 224 1.17 26.25 69.00
CA THR A 224 2.07 25.88 70.09
C THR A 224 3.17 26.92 70.29
N ASN A 225 3.73 27.45 69.20
CA ASN A 225 4.74 28.49 69.25
C ASN A 225 4.15 29.80 69.79
N SER A 226 2.94 30.18 69.37
CA SER A 226 2.22 31.33 69.93
C SER A 226 1.98 31.17 71.43
N GLN A 227 1.55 29.98 71.87
CA GLN A 227 1.36 29.67 73.29
C GLN A 227 2.68 29.72 74.06
N GLN A 228 3.80 29.26 73.46
CA GLN A 228 5.12 29.36 74.07
C GLN A 228 5.59 30.82 74.17
N VAL A 229 5.34 31.66 73.18
CA VAL A 229 5.62 33.10 73.22
C VAL A 229 4.81 33.76 74.34
N GLU A 230 3.50 33.53 74.41
CA GLU A 230 2.65 34.06 75.49
C GLU A 230 3.11 33.57 76.87
N SER A 231 3.46 32.28 76.99
CA SER A 231 4.04 31.71 78.22
C SER A 231 5.36 32.36 78.60
N PHE A 232 6.21 32.68 77.63
CA PHE A 232 7.51 33.30 77.86
C PHE A 232 7.33 34.76 78.28
N GLU A 233 6.43 35.50 77.65
CA GLU A 233 6.07 36.87 78.04
C GLU A 233 5.49 36.91 79.46
N LEU A 234 4.61 35.97 79.82
CA LEU A 234 4.07 35.86 81.18
C LEU A 234 5.20 35.61 82.21
N LYS A 235 6.12 34.69 81.91
CA LYS A 235 7.29 34.42 82.77
C LYS A 235 8.19 35.64 82.90
N GLN A 236 8.43 36.36 81.82
CA GLN A 236 9.24 37.59 81.85
C GLN A 236 8.59 38.65 82.72
N LYS A 237 7.26 38.80 82.64
CA LYS A 237 6.49 39.74 83.46
C LYS A 237 6.51 39.38 84.95
N GLN A 238 6.33 38.10 85.28
CA GLN A 238 6.45 37.60 86.65
C GLN A 238 7.86 37.79 87.22
N MET A 239 8.90 37.54 86.41
CA MET A 239 10.28 37.77 86.82
C MET A 239 10.57 39.27 87.04
N ALA A 240 9.99 40.15 86.22
CA ALA A 240 10.08 41.60 86.41
C ALA A 240 9.36 42.08 87.69
N GLU A 241 8.18 41.54 88.00
CA GLU A 241 7.49 41.81 89.27
C GLU A 241 8.33 41.34 90.47
N GLN A 242 8.93 40.15 90.41
CA GLN A 242 9.84 39.67 91.46
C GLN A 242 11.09 40.54 91.62
N MET A 243 11.66 41.02 90.52
CA MET A 243 12.80 41.94 90.55
C MET A 243 12.41 43.30 91.14
N ALA A 244 11.19 43.80 90.86
CA ALA A 244 10.68 45.04 91.44
C ALA A 244 10.40 44.91 92.96
N GLU A 245 9.84 43.78 93.40
CA GLU A 245 9.68 43.48 94.83
C GLU A 245 11.05 43.39 95.55
N GLN A 246 12.06 42.78 94.91
CA GLN A 246 13.43 42.75 95.44
C GLN A 246 14.06 44.15 95.50
N GLU A 247 13.85 45.00 94.49
CA GLU A 247 14.30 46.40 94.50
C GLU A 247 13.62 47.19 95.64
N GLU A 248 12.33 47.00 95.89
CA GLU A 248 11.61 47.68 96.97
C GLU A 248 12.12 47.23 98.36
N GLN A 249 12.40 45.94 98.53
CA GLN A 249 13.02 45.42 99.76
C GLN A 249 14.42 46.00 99.99
N LEU A 250 15.26 46.06 98.95
CA LEU A 250 16.59 46.67 99.03
C LEU A 250 16.52 48.17 99.34
N LEU A 251 15.53 48.88 98.80
CA LEU A 251 15.31 50.30 99.12
C LEU A 251 14.87 50.51 100.57
N GLN A 252 14.02 49.64 101.11
CA GLN A 252 13.67 49.67 102.54
C GLN A 252 14.87 49.36 103.45
N GLU A 253 15.73 48.41 103.06
CA GLU A 253 17.00 48.14 103.74
C GLU A 253 17.95 49.35 103.68
N LEU A 254 18.02 50.03 102.54
CA LEU A 254 18.84 51.22 102.38
C LEU A 254 18.36 52.39 103.26
N VAL A 255 17.04 52.58 103.36
CA VAL A 255 16.44 53.61 104.23
C VAL A 255 16.72 53.32 105.71
N THR A 256 16.55 52.07 106.16
CA THR A 256 16.86 51.68 107.54
C THR A 256 18.37 51.78 107.85
N GLN A 257 19.24 51.46 106.88
CA GLN A 257 20.67 51.73 107.00
C GLN A 257 20.98 53.22 107.07
N GLN A 258 20.35 54.07 106.26
CA GLN A 258 20.55 55.52 106.32
C GLN A 258 20.09 56.12 107.67
N GLU A 259 19.00 55.63 108.25
CA GLU A 259 18.55 56.06 109.58
C GLU A 259 19.51 55.63 110.71
N THR A 260 20.07 54.42 110.64
CA THR A 260 21.07 53.96 111.61
C THR A 260 22.39 54.75 111.49
N TYR A 261 22.84 55.07 110.27
CA TYR A 261 23.99 55.95 110.04
C TYR A 261 23.77 57.38 110.60
N LYS A 262 22.58 57.97 110.42
CA LYS A 262 22.24 59.27 111.03
C LYS A 262 22.32 59.24 112.56
N LYS A 263 21.76 58.20 113.18
CA LYS A 263 21.74 58.03 114.65
C LYS A 263 23.16 57.88 115.23
N THR A 264 24.04 57.19 114.50
CA THR A 264 25.43 56.96 114.90
C THR A 264 26.28 58.24 114.76
N ILE A 265 26.03 59.05 113.73
CA ILE A 265 26.67 60.37 113.54
C ILE A 265 26.24 61.38 114.61
N GLU A 266 24.97 61.36 115.04
CA GLU A 266 24.49 62.21 116.15
C GLU A 266 25.10 61.82 117.50
N GLU A 267 25.24 60.51 117.79
CA GLU A 267 25.93 60.03 118.99
C GLU A 267 27.42 60.41 119.00
N GLN A 268 28.12 60.30 117.86
CA GLN A 268 29.52 60.71 117.78
C GLN A 268 29.70 62.23 117.87
N ARG A 269 28.77 63.04 117.34
CA ARG A 269 28.75 64.50 117.54
C ARG A 269 28.49 64.90 119.00
N GLY A 270 27.69 64.12 119.73
CA GLY A 270 27.46 64.32 121.17
C GLY A 270 28.72 64.07 122.01
N LYS A 271 29.42 62.97 121.73
CA LYS A 271 30.68 62.61 122.42
C LYS A 271 31.82 63.59 122.09
N ALA A 272 31.90 64.07 120.84
CA ALA A 272 32.89 65.07 120.44
C ALA A 272 32.67 66.45 121.10
N LYS A 273 31.42 66.87 121.32
CA LYS A 273 31.11 68.11 122.06
C LYS A 273 31.49 68.04 123.54
N GLN A 274 31.28 66.90 124.19
CA GLN A 274 31.68 66.71 125.59
C GLN A 274 33.21 66.69 125.78
N ALA A 275 33.96 66.09 124.84
CA ALA A 275 35.42 66.08 124.89
C ALA A 275 36.04 67.47 124.67
N ILE A 276 35.44 68.31 123.81
CA ILE A 276 35.91 69.70 123.58
C ILE A 276 35.62 70.60 124.79
N GLU A 277 34.51 70.40 125.49
CA GLU A 277 34.16 71.17 126.71
C GLU A 277 35.09 70.83 127.89
N GLU A 278 35.50 69.56 128.04
CA GLU A 278 36.45 69.12 129.08
C GLU A 278 37.88 69.62 128.82
N GLU A 279 38.36 69.58 127.58
CA GLU A 279 39.66 70.14 127.19
C GLU A 279 39.72 71.66 127.39
N ARG A 280 38.64 72.37 127.04
CA ARG A 280 38.55 73.82 127.23
C ARG A 280 38.56 74.23 128.71
N ARG A 281 37.96 73.42 129.59
CA ARG A 281 37.94 73.64 131.04
C ARG A 281 39.31 73.38 131.69
N LYS A 282 40.07 72.40 131.19
CA LYS A 282 41.48 72.17 131.59
C LYS A 282 42.40 73.30 131.11
N ALA A 283 42.19 73.82 129.90
CA ALA A 283 42.94 74.95 129.36
C ALA A 283 42.70 76.25 130.14
N GLU A 284 41.47 76.53 130.59
CA GLU A 284 41.16 77.71 131.42
C GLU A 284 41.76 77.63 132.84
N GLN A 285 41.91 76.42 133.41
CA GLN A 285 42.58 76.24 134.70
C GLN A 285 44.10 76.38 134.58
N ALA A 286 44.72 75.87 133.51
CA ALA A 286 46.15 76.03 133.25
C ALA A 286 46.55 77.51 133.01
N VAL A 287 45.72 78.27 132.29
CA VAL A 287 45.95 79.71 132.06
C VAL A 287 45.81 80.53 133.36
N LYS A 288 44.92 80.14 134.28
CA LYS A 288 44.79 80.81 135.59
C LYS A 288 45.96 80.51 136.55
N GLU A 289 46.53 79.31 136.51
CA GLU A 289 47.70 78.96 137.33
C GLU A 289 49.00 79.62 136.82
N GLU A 290 49.20 79.68 135.50
CA GLU A 290 50.32 80.41 134.87
C GLU A 290 50.26 81.92 135.18
N ARG A 291 49.06 82.53 135.13
CA ARG A 291 48.89 83.96 135.47
C ARG A 291 49.18 84.26 136.95
N ARG A 292 48.88 83.32 137.85
CA ARG A 292 49.13 83.46 139.30
C ARG A 292 50.61 83.31 139.65
N LYS A 293 51.34 82.45 138.92
CA LYS A 293 52.81 82.33 139.01
C LYS A 293 53.52 83.57 138.46
N ALA A 294 53.02 84.13 137.36
CA ALA A 294 53.54 85.38 136.78
C ALA A 294 53.32 86.60 137.68
N GLU A 295 52.18 86.71 138.38
CA GLU A 295 51.92 87.79 139.35
C GLU A 295 52.76 87.68 140.63
N GLN A 296 53.10 86.46 141.09
CA GLN A 296 54.00 86.27 142.24
C GLN A 296 55.45 86.63 141.91
N LEU A 297 55.95 86.24 140.73
CA LEU A 297 57.30 86.59 140.28
C LEU A 297 57.49 88.11 140.10
N LEU A 298 56.45 88.81 139.61
CA LEU A 298 56.49 90.26 139.40
C LEU A 298 56.47 91.05 140.73
N ASN A 299 55.87 90.49 141.79
CA ASN A 299 55.85 91.10 143.12
C ASN A 299 57.17 90.88 143.88
N ASP A 300 57.79 89.71 143.71
CA ASP A 300 59.11 89.41 144.28
C ASP A 300 60.23 90.25 143.64
N GLU A 301 60.15 90.52 142.33
CA GLU A 301 61.06 91.47 141.65
C GLU A 301 60.85 92.92 142.12
N ARG A 302 59.60 93.34 142.38
CA ARG A 302 59.29 94.67 142.94
C ARG A 302 59.81 94.85 144.37
N GLN A 303 59.74 93.83 145.23
CA GLN A 303 60.29 93.89 146.58
C GLN A 303 61.83 93.91 146.58
N LYS A 304 62.48 93.15 145.68
CA LYS A 304 63.93 93.22 145.49
C LYS A 304 64.38 94.59 144.98
N ALA A 305 63.62 95.20 144.07
CA ALA A 305 63.90 96.55 143.55
C ALA A 305 63.69 97.66 144.59
N GLN A 306 62.78 97.50 145.56
CA GLN A 306 62.61 98.46 146.66
C GLN A 306 63.71 98.35 147.74
N GLN A 307 64.28 97.16 147.97
CA GLN A 307 65.39 96.98 148.92
C GLN A 307 66.73 97.52 148.38
N THR A 308 66.98 97.42 147.07
CA THR A 308 68.16 98.05 146.45
C THR A 308 68.06 99.58 146.41
N LEU A 309 66.84 100.13 146.32
CA LEU A 309 66.57 101.58 146.43
C LEU A 309 66.82 102.14 147.84
N ALA A 310 66.78 101.31 148.88
CA ALA A 310 67.09 101.70 150.25
C ALA A 310 68.60 101.62 150.56
N ALA A 311 69.30 100.61 150.04
CA ALA A 311 70.75 100.46 150.23
C ALA A 311 71.57 101.56 149.53
N ALA A 312 71.14 101.99 148.33
CA ALA A 312 71.82 103.05 147.58
C ALA A 312 71.64 104.46 148.20
N ARG A 313 70.52 104.72 148.90
CA ARG A 313 70.32 105.99 149.63
C ARG A 313 71.18 106.08 150.88
N SER A 314 71.37 104.98 151.61
CA SER A 314 72.24 104.94 152.80
C SER A 314 73.71 105.20 152.45
N GLN A 315 74.21 104.64 151.34
CA GLN A 315 75.60 104.84 150.90
C GLN A 315 75.85 106.25 150.33
N SER A 316 74.82 106.89 149.75
CA SER A 316 74.96 108.24 149.20
C SER A 316 74.91 109.33 150.28
N GLU A 317 74.20 109.13 151.40
CA GLU A 317 74.17 110.09 152.52
C GLU A 317 75.45 110.06 153.36
N GLU A 318 76.12 108.91 153.47
CA GLU A 318 77.45 108.81 154.09
C GLU A 318 78.55 109.46 153.24
N ALA A 319 78.47 109.34 151.90
CA ALA A 319 79.40 110.00 150.99
C ALA A 319 79.27 111.54 151.02
N LEU A 320 78.06 112.07 151.24
CA LEU A 320 77.82 113.51 151.32
C LEU A 320 78.35 114.13 152.64
N LYS A 321 78.36 113.36 153.74
CA LYS A 321 78.96 113.80 155.02
C LYS A 321 80.49 113.80 154.99
N ALA A 322 81.11 112.81 154.34
CA ALA A 322 82.57 112.75 154.20
C ALA A 322 83.15 113.87 153.30
N ALA A 323 82.39 114.30 152.28
CA ALA A 323 82.83 115.39 151.40
C ALA A 323 82.76 116.78 152.07
N LEU A 324 81.79 116.99 152.97
CA LEU A 324 81.61 118.23 153.73
C LEU A 324 82.66 118.42 154.85
N GLU A 325 83.23 117.32 155.39
CA GLU A 325 84.37 117.39 156.31
C GLU A 325 85.70 117.67 155.60
N ALA A 326 85.89 117.16 154.38
CA ALA A 326 87.06 117.50 153.55
C ALA A 326 87.06 118.97 153.08
N GLU A 327 85.89 119.60 152.99
CA GLU A 327 85.72 121.04 152.73
C GLU A 327 86.11 121.91 153.96
N ARG A 328 86.07 121.35 155.18
CA ARG A 328 86.46 122.05 156.42
C ARG A 328 87.96 122.00 156.70
N GLU A 329 88.63 120.86 156.47
CA GLU A 329 90.09 120.77 156.69
C GLU A 329 90.92 121.55 155.64
N LYS A 330 90.43 121.68 154.40
CA LYS A 330 91.08 122.54 153.39
C LYS A 330 90.87 124.03 153.66
N ALA A 331 89.76 124.41 154.29
CA ALA A 331 89.51 125.78 154.74
C ALA A 331 90.40 126.17 155.94
N GLU A 332 90.79 125.22 156.80
CA GLU A 332 91.73 125.46 157.91
C GLU A 332 93.21 125.46 157.50
N GLN A 333 93.61 124.70 156.46
CA GLN A 333 95.00 124.71 155.98
C GLN A 333 95.36 125.92 155.10
N ALA A 334 94.43 126.49 154.32
CA ALA A 334 94.73 127.69 153.52
C ALA A 334 94.71 129.00 154.34
N LEU A 335 93.96 129.06 155.46
CA LEU A 335 94.04 130.15 156.43
C LEU A 335 95.34 130.12 157.27
N SER A 336 96.12 129.02 157.24
CA SER A 336 97.41 128.89 157.93
C SER A 336 98.65 129.24 157.08
N ALA A 337 98.53 129.29 155.75
CA ALA A 337 99.62 129.69 154.85
C ALA A 337 99.73 131.21 154.61
N ALA A 338 98.96 132.02 155.34
CA ALA A 338 99.13 133.47 155.41
C ALA A 338 99.99 133.92 156.62
N ARG A 339 100.64 133.01 157.36
CA ARG A 339 101.35 133.38 158.62
C ARG A 339 102.75 132.81 158.87
N SER A 340 103.39 132.19 157.87
CA SER A 340 104.85 132.10 157.84
C SER A 340 105.36 132.84 156.60
N GLU A 341 106.02 133.98 156.84
CA GLU A 341 106.74 134.84 155.88
C GLU A 341 105.82 135.79 155.09
N GLY A 342 105.89 137.13 155.23
CA GLY A 342 107.03 137.96 155.65
C GLY A 342 107.97 138.17 154.48
#